data_AF-A0AAE2YHK3-F1
#
_entry.id   AF-A0AAE2YHK3-F1
#
_cell.length_a   1.000
_cell.length_b   1.000
_cell.length_c   1.000
_cell.angle_alpha   90.00
_cell.angle_beta   90.00
_cell.angle_gamma   90.00
#
_symmetry.space_group_name_H-M   'P 1'
#
loop_
_entity.id
_entity.type
_entity.pdbx_description
1 polymer ?
#
loop_
_entity_poly.entity_id
_entity_poly.type
_entity_poly.pdbx_seq_one_letter_code
_entity_poly.pdbx_strand_id
1 'polypeptide(L)'
;MRAYRDFYWRLSIDPTKQRPASEALIRRVLGGGNMWRINKFVNAYNLASAMTGVTLGAYDAGRVRGGLAVRFAEPGERFQGIGASSPKLLSGNEIVVSDEEGIV
;
A
#
# COMPACT_ATOMS: atom_id res chain seq x y z
N MET A 1 9.80 12.60 -0.22
CA MET A 1 8.55 12.62 0.59
C MET A 1 7.50 13.61 0.10
N ARG A 2 7.81 14.90 -0.10
CA ARG A 2 6.81 15.91 -0.54
C ARG A 2 6.06 15.51 -1.82
N ALA A 3 6.75 15.02 -2.85
CA ALA A 3 6.11 14.53 -4.08
C ALA A 3 5.02 13.46 -3.84
N TYR A 4 5.25 12.50 -2.92
CA TYR A 4 4.25 11.49 -2.57
C TYR A 4 3.07 12.06 -1.79
N ARG A 5 3.31 13.03 -0.91
CA ARG A 5 2.24 13.74 -0.19
C ARG A 5 1.39 14.56 -1.15
N ASP A 6 2.02 15.25 -2.11
CA ASP A 6 1.33 16.01 -3.15
C ASP A 6 0.53 15.08 -4.07
N PHE A 7 1.05 13.89 -4.38
CA PHE A 7 0.31 12.84 -5.08
C PHE A 7 -0.92 12.40 -4.29
N TYR A 8 -0.80 12.11 -2.99
CA TYR A 8 -1.94 11.74 -2.13
C TYR A 8 -3.02 12.83 -2.12
N TRP A 9 -2.62 14.10 -2.01
CA TRP A 9 -3.56 15.22 -2.08
C TRP A 9 -4.32 15.28 -3.41
N ARG A 10 -3.65 15.03 -4.54
CA ARG A 10 -4.30 14.96 -5.87
C ARG A 10 -5.31 13.82 -5.97
N LEU A 11 -5.17 12.79 -5.14
CA LEU A 11 -6.08 11.66 -5.04
C LEU A 11 -7.16 11.86 -3.96
N SER A 12 -7.25 13.05 -3.36
CA SER A 12 -8.15 13.33 -2.23
C SER A 12 -7.89 12.46 -1.00
N ILE A 13 -6.68 11.93 -0.86
CA ILE A 13 -6.23 11.17 0.31
C ILE A 13 -5.42 12.14 1.18
N ASP A 14 -5.86 12.40 2.41
CA ASP A 14 -5.11 13.25 3.35
C ASP A 14 -3.85 12.50 3.84
N PRO A 15 -2.63 12.87 3.42
CA PRO A 15 -1.40 12.19 3.80
C PRO A 15 -1.02 12.38 5.27
N THR A 16 -1.70 13.27 6.01
CA THR A 16 -1.51 13.42 7.46
C THR A 16 -2.27 12.35 8.25
N LYS A 17 -3.42 11.91 7.71
CA LYS A 17 -4.27 10.84 8.25
C LYS A 17 -3.84 9.47 7.72
N GLN A 18 -3.64 9.35 6.41
CA GLN A 18 -3.18 8.14 5.74
C GLN A 18 -1.80 8.37 5.14
N ARG A 19 -0.75 8.11 5.94
CA ARG A 19 0.63 8.36 5.53
C ARG A 19 1.09 7.37 4.47
N PRO A 20 1.93 7.80 3.51
CA PRO A 20 2.66 6.88 2.64
C PRO A 20 3.47 5.88 3.48
N ALA A 21 3.51 4.61 3.07
CA ALA A 21 4.13 3.55 3.84
C ALA A 21 5.65 3.77 4.02
N SER A 22 6.35 4.24 2.98
CA SER A 22 7.78 4.58 3.07
C SER A 22 8.05 5.64 4.14
N GLU A 23 7.18 6.66 4.24
CA GLU A 23 7.30 7.68 5.28
C GLU A 23 7.03 7.14 6.68
N ALA A 24 6.00 6.29 6.85
CA ALA A 24 5.72 5.66 8.12
C ALA A 24 6.91 4.80 8.62
N LEU A 25 7.55 4.06 7.71
CA LEU A 25 8.75 3.27 7.98
C LEU A 25 9.93 4.16 8.43
N ILE A 26 10.26 5.18 7.66
CA ILE A 26 11.38 6.09 7.95
C ILE A 26 11.18 6.76 9.32
N ARG A 27 9.99 7.29 9.59
CA ARG A 27 9.72 7.93 10.90
C ARG A 27 9.83 6.96 12.06
N ARG A 28 9.40 5.72 11.89
CA ARG A 28 9.53 4.69 12.92
C ARG A 28 10.99 4.44 13.27
N VAL A 29 11.85 4.30 12.26
CA VAL A 29 13.30 4.11 12.44
C VAL A 29 13.94 5.32 13.10
N LEU A 30 13.65 6.54 12.63
CA LEU A 30 14.17 7.78 13.21
C LEU A 30 13.70 8.02 14.64
N GLY A 31 12.52 7.51 15.00
CA GLY A 31 11.99 7.55 16.37
C GLY A 31 12.58 6.52 17.33
N GLY A 32 13.65 5.80 16.93
CA GLY A 32 14.30 4.77 17.74
C GLY A 32 13.57 3.41 17.73
N GLY A 33 12.52 3.28 16.93
CA GLY A 33 11.82 2.01 16.73
C GLY A 33 12.52 1.12 15.70
N ASN A 34 12.37 -0.19 15.83
CA ASN A 34 12.81 -1.13 14.79
C ASN A 34 11.83 -1.16 13.61
N MET A 35 12.34 -1.49 12.42
CA MET A 35 11.49 -1.86 11.28
C MET A 35 10.57 -3.04 11.64
N TRP A 36 9.41 -3.12 11.00
CA TRP A 36 8.53 -4.28 11.14
C TRP A 36 9.29 -5.56 10.76
N ARG A 37 9.24 -6.58 11.63
CA ARG A 37 9.86 -7.87 11.38
C ARG A 37 8.77 -8.86 10.97
N ILE A 38 8.46 -8.89 9.67
CA ILE A 38 7.40 -9.76 9.12
C ILE A 38 8.04 -11.06 8.62
N ASN A 39 8.83 -11.00 7.55
CA ASN A 39 9.66 -12.09 7.05
C ASN A 39 10.82 -11.51 6.23
N LYS A 40 11.81 -12.34 5.85
CA LYS A 40 13.02 -11.87 5.15
C LYS A 40 12.70 -11.08 3.87
N PHE A 41 11.75 -11.56 3.08
CA PHE A 41 11.35 -10.94 1.81
C PHE A 41 10.67 -9.57 2.03
N VAL A 42 9.68 -9.54 2.92
CA VAL A 42 8.94 -8.31 3.26
C VAL A 42 9.87 -7.26 3.88
N ASN A 43 10.79 -7.69 4.73
CA ASN A 43 11.75 -6.79 5.36
C ASN A 43 12.73 -6.21 4.33
N ALA A 44 13.12 -6.98 3.31
CA ALA A 44 14.03 -6.50 2.27
C ALA A 44 13.41 -5.37 1.44
N TYR A 45 12.18 -5.53 0.94
CA TYR A 45 11.56 -4.45 0.16
C TYR A 45 11.17 -3.26 1.04
N ASN A 46 10.79 -3.47 2.31
CA ASN A 46 10.53 -2.37 3.24
C ASN A 46 11.80 -1.56 3.54
N LEU A 47 12.95 -2.22 3.66
CA LEU A 47 14.25 -1.54 3.76
C LEU A 47 14.53 -0.71 2.50
N ALA A 48 14.38 -1.30 1.31
CA ALA A 48 14.55 -0.57 0.06
C ALA A 48 13.60 0.63 -0.07
N SER A 49 12.34 0.47 0.34
CA SER A 49 11.33 1.52 0.40
C SER A 49 11.73 2.65 1.34
N ALA A 50 12.27 2.32 2.53
CA ALA A 50 12.77 3.30 3.48
C ALA A 50 14.03 4.02 2.98
N MET A 51 14.95 3.32 2.31
CA MET A 51 16.18 3.91 1.78
C MET A 51 15.92 4.86 0.61
N THR A 52 14.98 4.51 -0.28
CA THR A 52 14.66 5.30 -1.48
C THR A 52 13.58 6.36 -1.22
N GLY A 53 12.78 6.18 -0.17
CA GLY A 53 11.57 6.98 0.07
C GLY A 53 10.40 6.67 -0.87
N VAL A 54 10.51 5.62 -1.69
CA VAL A 54 9.48 5.16 -2.63
C VAL A 54 8.70 4.01 -2.01
N THR A 55 7.36 4.09 -2.00
CA THR A 55 6.55 2.99 -1.47
C THR A 55 6.61 1.79 -2.42
N LEU A 56 7.02 0.64 -1.89
CA LEU A 56 7.06 -0.62 -2.63
C LEU A 56 6.01 -1.60 -2.07
N GLY A 57 5.37 -2.33 -2.98
CA GLY A 57 4.49 -3.46 -2.69
C GLY A 57 4.95 -4.66 -3.50
N ALA A 58 4.67 -5.87 -3.01
CA ALA A 58 5.05 -7.11 -3.67
C ALA A 58 3.85 -8.05 -3.73
N TYR A 59 3.70 -8.72 -4.87
CA TYR A 59 2.60 -9.63 -5.16
C TYR A 59 3.17 -11.00 -5.57
N ASP A 60 2.48 -12.08 -5.19
CA ASP A 60 2.83 -13.44 -5.62
C ASP A 60 2.39 -13.62 -7.08
N ALA A 61 3.36 -13.60 -8.00
CA ALA A 61 3.11 -13.73 -9.43
C ALA A 61 2.36 -15.03 -9.81
N GLY A 62 2.48 -16.10 -9.02
CA GLY A 62 1.74 -17.35 -9.26
C GLY A 62 0.24 -17.25 -8.93
N ARG A 63 -0.16 -16.21 -8.19
CA ARG A 63 -1.55 -15.93 -7.80
C ARG A 63 -2.21 -14.84 -8.63
N VAL A 64 -1.44 -14.02 -9.34
CA VAL A 64 -1.96 -12.98 -10.23
C VAL A 64 -2.58 -13.62 -11.47
N ARG A 65 -3.74 -13.12 -11.87
CA ARG A 65 -4.51 -13.61 -13.03
C ARG A 65 -4.56 -12.56 -14.12
N GLY A 66 -3.87 -12.84 -15.22
CA GLY A 66 -3.80 -11.93 -16.36
C GLY A 66 -2.97 -10.68 -16.06
N GLY A 67 -3.44 -9.53 -16.52
CA GLY A 67 -2.77 -8.24 -16.36
C GLY A 67 -3.09 -7.53 -15.04
N LEU A 68 -2.10 -6.83 -14.48
CA LEU A 68 -2.34 -5.91 -13.36
C LEU A 68 -2.76 -4.53 -13.87
N ALA A 69 -3.75 -3.94 -13.21
CA ALA A 69 -4.22 -2.59 -13.46
C ALA A 69 -4.27 -1.78 -12.15
N VAL A 70 -4.01 -0.48 -12.26
CA VAL A 70 -4.29 0.49 -11.19
C VAL A 70 -5.56 1.22 -11.59
N ARG A 71 -6.60 1.12 -10.75
CA ARG A 71 -7.91 1.72 -11.02
C ARG A 71 -8.55 2.24 -9.73
N PHE A 72 -9.64 2.98 -9.88
CA PHE A 72 -10.54 3.22 -8.76
C PHE A 72 -11.36 1.96 -8.46
N ALA A 73 -11.65 1.75 -7.18
CA ALA A 73 -12.56 0.72 -6.73
C ALA A 73 -13.98 0.97 -7.26
N GLU A 74 -14.77 -0.09 -7.35
CA GLU A 74 -16.21 0.05 -7.56
C GLU A 74 -16.92 0.26 -6.21
N PRO A 75 -18.02 1.03 -6.16
CA PRO A 75 -18.83 1.15 -4.95
C PRO A 75 -19.35 -0.22 -4.49
N GLY A 76 -19.07 -0.59 -3.24
CA GLY A 76 -19.46 -1.88 -2.67
C GLY A 76 -18.46 -3.02 -2.94
N GLU A 77 -17.37 -2.76 -3.67
CA GLU A 77 -16.31 -3.73 -3.89
C GLU A 77 -15.67 -4.14 -2.54
N ARG A 78 -15.38 -5.43 -2.38
CA ARG A 78 -14.84 -5.98 -1.13
C ARG A 78 -13.32 -6.04 -1.19
N PHE A 79 -12.67 -5.41 -0.23
CA PHE A 79 -11.23 -5.48 -0.06
C PHE A 79 -10.85 -6.15 1.26
N GLN A 80 -10.15 -7.27 1.17
CA GLN A 80 -9.62 -8.00 2.33
C GLN A 80 -8.14 -7.66 2.51
N GLY A 81 -7.86 -6.68 3.38
CA GLY A 81 -6.48 -6.29 3.67
C GLY A 81 -5.70 -7.37 4.42
N ILE A 82 -4.37 -7.35 4.27
CA ILE A 82 -3.46 -8.23 5.01
C ILE A 82 -3.66 -8.01 6.53
N GLY A 83 -4.02 -9.08 7.24
CA GLY A 83 -4.23 -9.06 8.69
C GLY A 83 -5.56 -8.42 9.14
N ALA A 84 -6.45 -8.03 8.22
CA ALA A 84 -7.79 -7.57 8.57
C ALA A 84 -8.68 -8.75 8.98
N SER A 85 -9.51 -8.57 10.01
CA SER A 85 -10.44 -9.59 10.49
C SER A 85 -11.67 -9.76 9.59
N SER A 86 -12.00 -8.77 8.78
CA SER A 86 -13.11 -8.81 7.82
C SER A 86 -12.84 -7.92 6.60
N PRO A 87 -13.52 -8.17 5.47
CA PRO A 87 -13.41 -7.32 4.29
C PRO A 87 -14.01 -5.94 4.54
N LYS A 88 -13.31 -4.91 4.06
CA LYS A 88 -13.84 -3.54 3.97
C LYS A 88 -14.67 -3.42 2.68
N LEU A 89 -15.83 -2.80 2.77
CA LEU A 89 -16.55 -2.33 1.58
C LEU A 89 -15.98 -0.98 1.13
N LEU A 90 -15.59 -0.91 -0.13
CA LEU A 90 -15.02 0.30 -0.72
C LEU A 90 -16.12 1.23 -1.21
N SER A 91 -15.84 2.53 -1.15
CA SER A 91 -16.79 3.58 -1.53
C SER A 91 -16.66 4.00 -3.00
N GLY A 92 -15.58 3.57 -3.65
CA GLY A 92 -15.29 3.81 -5.06
C GLY A 92 -14.34 4.97 -5.33
N ASN A 93 -13.88 5.66 -4.28
CA ASN A 93 -12.83 6.68 -4.38
C ASN A 93 -11.43 6.13 -4.08
N GLU A 94 -11.34 4.90 -3.59
CA GLU A 94 -10.09 4.24 -3.28
C GLU A 94 -9.37 3.78 -4.54
N ILE A 95 -8.06 4.02 -4.62
CA ILE A 95 -7.22 3.42 -5.65
C ILE A 95 -6.85 2.01 -5.21
N VAL A 96 -7.08 1.06 -6.11
CA VAL A 96 -6.77 -0.35 -5.93
C VAL A 96 -5.87 -0.84 -7.04
N VAL A 97 -5.11 -1.88 -6.74
CA VAL A 97 -4.47 -2.72 -7.75
C VAL A 97 -5.39 -3.91 -7.95
N SER A 98 -5.75 -4.18 -9.20
CA SER A 98 -6.57 -5.35 -9.54
C SER A 98 -5.91 -6.17 -10.62
N ASP A 99 -6.22 -7.46 -10.63
CA ASP A 99 -6.01 -8.34 -11.76
C ASP A 99 -7.36 -8.60 -12.48
N GLU A 100 -7.42 -9.62 -13.33
CA GLU A 100 -8.66 -9.97 -14.05
C GLU A 100 -9.73 -10.63 -13.18
N GLU A 101 -9.38 -11.13 -11.99
CA GLU A 101 -10.32 -11.75 -11.04
C GLU A 101 -10.79 -10.77 -9.94
N GLY A 102 -10.01 -9.74 -9.62
CA GLY A 102 -10.42 -8.70 -8.67
C GLY A 102 -9.27 -7.94 -8.02
N ILE A 103 -9.51 -7.36 -6.85
CA ILE A 103 -8.48 -6.63 -6.09
C ILE A 103 -7.44 -7.62 -5.54
N VAL A 104 -6.16 -7.26 -5.67
CA VAL A 104 -5.01 -8.05 -5.19
C VAL A 104 -4.29 -7.43 -3.99
#